data_AF-A0A1G2LVK7-F1
#
_entry.id   AF-A0A1G2LVK7-F1
#
_cell.length_a   1.000
_cell.length_b   1.000
_cell.length_c   1.000
_cell.angle_alpha   90.00
_cell.angle_beta   90.00
_cell.angle_gamma   90.00
#
_symmetry.space_group_name_H-M   'P 1'
#
loop_
_entity.id
_entity.type
_entity.pdbx_description
1 polymer ?
#
loop_
_entity_poly.entity_id
_entity_poly.type
_entity_poly.pdbx_seq_one_letter_code
_entity_poly.pdbx_strand_id
1 'polypeptide(L)'
;MKRRMTMDGKTGSTVISDAFKKAEEKKTKEAPRTIPLPDLSKIEVGTVSGERLTAINKEAQERKEWAENAGAKLAQIQEEIRKLEGDQNTRFSPTGQQLLAHYKDAEQRLLTAGDESLRQHMEFSKLLNEVRSTDPTHLGEVGEIIFRVCQMGRYKIASEQEVEAGRKEGKWPAGTIFFEKKVYLSFFAEKSSGQRALEAELRKLVDAVKFSKAASIKTRGNSDLSGLVSGKTGYYYLFSPKRTEEDRKFSEGHALVEVKDINKGKTDKKPYGVVEVRDACGSLGWMAEDRGRWIPFLWVERGRVITSNEKRLEKNEFDRAVRVIRVIRALVDVWSKSQKSAATLSPEPSSEETPMLAGESGGPVADSKLASADSKPVATPPAVAGKSKKPVKK
;
A
#
# COMPACT_ATOMS: atom_id res chain seq x y z
N MET A 1 -55.09 70.96 12.19
CA MET A 1 -56.10 70.01 11.68
C MET A 1 -55.61 69.40 10.36
N LYS A 2 -55.84 68.09 10.16
CA LYS A 2 -55.22 67.20 9.15
C LYS A 2 -55.28 67.71 7.70
N ARG A 3 -54.15 67.69 6.99
CA ARG A 3 -54.08 67.75 5.52
C ARG A 3 -54.20 66.34 4.93
N ARG A 4 -55.18 66.12 4.05
CA ARG A 4 -55.29 64.95 3.18
C ARG A 4 -54.88 65.40 1.78
N MET A 5 -53.75 64.91 1.28
CA MET A 5 -53.43 64.89 -0.15
C MET A 5 -53.87 63.53 -0.68
N THR A 6 -54.77 63.53 -1.65
CA THR A 6 -55.05 62.38 -2.52
C THR A 6 -54.32 62.57 -3.84
N MET A 7 -53.58 61.54 -4.18
CA MET A 7 -52.95 61.33 -5.49
C MET A 7 -54.01 60.96 -6.53
N ASP A 8 -53.81 61.46 -7.74
CA ASP A 8 -54.13 60.76 -9.00
C ASP A 8 -52.89 60.97 -9.88
N GLY A 9 -52.16 59.95 -10.33
CA GLY A 9 -52.68 58.82 -11.11
C GLY A 9 -52.30 58.96 -12.58
N LYS A 10 -51.07 59.41 -12.91
CA LYS A 10 -50.48 59.26 -14.25
C LYS A 10 -49.50 58.09 -14.22
N THR A 11 -49.97 56.99 -14.78
CA THR A 11 -49.33 55.70 -15.01
C THR A 11 -47.89 55.82 -15.54
N GLY A 12 -46.95 55.21 -14.80
CA GLY A 12 -45.53 55.08 -15.14
C GLY A 12 -45.20 54.18 -16.34
N SER A 13 -46.10 54.05 -17.31
CA SER A 13 -45.89 53.29 -18.54
C SER A 13 -45.22 54.11 -19.65
N THR A 14 -45.32 55.43 -19.61
CA THR A 14 -44.81 56.32 -20.69
C THR A 14 -43.40 56.86 -20.44
N VAL A 15 -42.93 56.88 -19.18
CA VAL A 15 -41.57 57.33 -18.84
C VAL A 15 -40.54 56.22 -19.07
N ILE A 16 -40.94 54.95 -18.91
CA ILE A 16 -40.08 53.79 -19.17
C ILE A 16 -39.92 53.57 -20.69
N SER A 17 -40.97 53.82 -21.48
CA SER A 17 -40.92 53.70 -22.95
C SER A 17 -40.02 54.74 -23.62
N ASP A 18 -39.98 55.97 -23.09
CA ASP A 18 -39.13 57.03 -23.64
C ASP A 18 -37.65 56.86 -23.22
N ALA A 19 -37.38 56.27 -22.06
CA ALA A 19 -36.04 55.89 -21.65
C ALA A 19 -35.49 54.68 -22.44
N PHE A 20 -36.35 53.71 -22.79
CA PHE A 20 -35.97 52.60 -23.68
C PHE A 20 -35.72 53.07 -25.12
N LYS A 21 -36.56 53.97 -25.67
CA LYS A 21 -36.33 54.54 -27.01
C LYS A 21 -35.05 55.37 -27.10
N LYS A 22 -34.71 56.16 -26.06
CA LYS A 22 -33.43 56.90 -26.02
C LYS A 22 -32.20 56.00 -25.80
N ALA A 23 -32.36 54.82 -25.18
CA ALA A 23 -31.29 53.83 -25.06
C ALA A 23 -31.10 53.00 -26.35
N GLU A 24 -32.17 52.77 -27.12
CA GLU A 24 -32.09 52.15 -28.45
C GLU A 24 -31.57 53.11 -29.52
N GLU A 25 -31.90 54.41 -29.47
CA GLU A 25 -31.39 55.42 -30.41
C GLU A 25 -29.90 55.74 -30.20
N LYS A 26 -29.36 55.58 -28.98
CA LYS A 26 -27.90 55.64 -28.73
C LYS A 26 -27.16 54.38 -29.16
N LYS A 27 -27.84 53.25 -29.39
CA LYS A 27 -27.25 52.02 -29.97
C LYS A 27 -27.25 52.01 -31.50
N THR A 28 -27.82 53.01 -32.16
CA THR A 28 -27.99 53.04 -33.63
C THR A 28 -27.14 54.11 -34.35
N LYS A 29 -26.20 54.79 -33.66
CA LYS A 29 -25.23 55.71 -34.29
C LYS A 29 -23.77 55.57 -33.87
N GLU A 30 -23.40 54.44 -33.29
CA GLU A 30 -22.02 53.94 -33.44
C GLU A 30 -22.15 52.61 -34.17
N ALA A 31 -21.83 52.62 -35.46
CA ALA A 31 -21.59 51.37 -36.16
C ALA A 31 -20.60 50.59 -35.29
N PRO A 32 -20.91 49.34 -34.89
CA PRO A 32 -19.93 48.53 -34.19
C PRO A 32 -18.68 48.60 -35.05
N ARG A 33 -17.55 49.03 -34.48
CA ARG A 33 -16.26 48.78 -35.11
C ARG A 33 -16.18 47.27 -35.21
N THR A 34 -16.63 46.74 -36.33
CA THR A 34 -16.41 45.38 -36.75
C THR A 34 -14.91 45.29 -36.88
N ILE A 35 -14.25 44.89 -35.80
CA ILE A 35 -12.94 44.28 -35.91
C ILE A 35 -13.20 43.13 -36.90
N PRO A 36 -12.66 43.18 -38.12
CA PRO A 36 -12.86 42.09 -39.05
C PRO A 36 -12.42 40.82 -38.35
N LEU A 37 -13.31 39.82 -38.30
CA LEU A 37 -12.93 38.49 -37.85
C LEU A 37 -11.67 38.11 -38.64
N PRO A 38 -10.60 37.63 -37.97
CA PRO A 38 -9.39 37.25 -38.67
C PRO A 38 -9.78 36.26 -39.75
N ASP A 39 -9.39 36.59 -40.97
CA ASP A 39 -9.67 35.79 -42.14
C ASP A 39 -9.02 34.42 -41.94
N LEU A 40 -9.85 33.40 -41.70
CA LEU A 40 -9.39 32.04 -41.42
C LEU A 40 -8.54 31.49 -42.59
N SER A 41 -8.73 32.02 -43.80
CA SER A 41 -7.94 31.67 -44.99
C SER A 41 -6.53 32.31 -45.01
N LYS A 42 -6.26 33.27 -44.12
CA LYS A 42 -4.95 33.90 -43.90
C LYS A 42 -4.22 33.37 -42.67
N ILE A 43 -4.86 32.48 -41.90
CA ILE A 43 -4.19 31.76 -40.80
C ILE A 43 -3.44 30.59 -41.43
N GLU A 44 -2.17 30.80 -41.73
CA GLU A 44 -1.27 29.71 -42.12
C GLU A 44 -1.03 28.80 -40.92
N VAL A 45 -1.80 27.71 -40.83
CA VAL A 45 -1.44 26.57 -39.97
C VAL A 45 -0.22 25.93 -40.61
N GLY A 46 0.97 26.40 -40.22
CA GLY A 46 2.23 25.86 -40.71
C GLY A 46 2.27 24.35 -40.48
N THR A 47 2.14 23.57 -41.55
CA THR A 47 2.34 22.12 -41.50
C THR A 47 3.79 21.86 -41.13
N VAL A 48 4.02 21.43 -39.89
CA VAL A 48 5.34 20.98 -39.44
C VAL A 48 5.74 19.82 -40.33
N SER A 49 6.85 19.95 -41.07
CA SER A 49 7.35 18.87 -41.93
C SER A 49 7.62 17.61 -41.11
N GLY A 50 7.50 16.43 -41.71
CA GLY A 50 7.77 15.15 -41.03
C GLY A 50 9.14 15.12 -40.35
N GLU A 51 10.16 15.70 -40.99
CA GLU A 51 11.51 15.83 -40.42
C GLU A 51 11.54 16.72 -39.18
N ARG A 52 10.82 17.85 -39.21
CA ARG A 52 10.72 18.76 -38.06
C ARG A 52 9.91 18.13 -36.91
N LEU A 53 8.90 17.31 -37.21
CA LEU A 53 8.20 16.47 -36.22
C LEU A 53 9.12 15.42 -35.59
N THR A 54 9.97 14.75 -36.38
CA THR A 54 10.94 13.79 -35.84
C THR A 54 12.00 14.44 -34.96
N ALA A 55 12.49 15.64 -35.33
CA ALA A 55 13.44 16.41 -34.53
C ALA A 55 12.80 16.88 -33.20
N ILE A 56 11.56 17.38 -33.24
CA ILE A 56 10.80 17.76 -32.05
C ILE A 56 10.57 16.55 -31.12
N ASN A 57 10.21 15.39 -31.67
CA ASN A 57 10.03 14.17 -30.87
C ASN A 57 11.34 13.69 -30.25
N LYS A 58 12.47 13.78 -30.98
CA LYS A 58 13.78 13.43 -30.46
C LYS A 58 14.21 14.38 -29.34
N GLU A 59 14.06 15.69 -29.52
CA GLU A 59 14.34 16.68 -28.45
C GLU A 59 13.44 16.44 -27.23
N ALA A 60 12.15 16.17 -27.44
CA ALA A 60 11.23 15.86 -26.35
C ALA A 60 11.64 14.59 -25.59
N GLN A 61 12.14 13.58 -26.30
CA GLN A 61 12.61 12.34 -25.69
C GLN A 61 13.92 12.53 -24.91
N GLU A 62 14.89 13.28 -25.45
CA GLU A 62 16.13 13.64 -24.76
C GLU A 62 15.85 14.46 -23.49
N ARG A 63 14.93 15.43 -23.56
CA ARG A 63 14.48 16.20 -22.39
C ARG A 63 13.81 15.31 -21.34
N LYS A 64 13.00 14.34 -21.78
CA LYS A 64 12.34 13.38 -20.89
C LYS A 64 13.38 12.50 -20.18
N GLU A 65 14.30 11.90 -20.91
CA GLU A 65 15.38 11.05 -20.36
C GLU A 65 16.26 11.86 -19.39
N TRP A 66 16.57 13.11 -19.72
CA TRP A 66 17.28 14.00 -18.82
C TRP A 66 16.50 14.23 -17.51
N ALA A 67 15.20 14.51 -17.58
CA ALA A 67 14.37 14.74 -16.41
C ALA A 67 14.16 13.48 -15.55
N GLU A 68 14.05 12.30 -16.16
CA GLU A 68 14.01 11.01 -15.46
C GLU A 68 15.32 10.77 -14.68
N ASN A 69 16.47 11.00 -15.33
CA ASN A 69 17.79 10.88 -14.70
C ASN A 69 18.02 11.92 -13.59
N ALA A 70 17.60 13.16 -13.83
CA ALA A 70 17.67 14.24 -12.85
C ALA A 70 16.81 13.93 -11.62
N GLY A 71 15.58 13.43 -11.81
CA GLY A 71 14.68 13.04 -10.73
C GLY A 71 15.21 11.87 -9.91
N ALA A 72 15.83 10.87 -10.56
CA ALA A 72 16.50 9.77 -9.87
C ALA A 72 17.69 10.25 -9.01
N LYS A 73 18.54 11.12 -9.57
CA LYS A 73 19.67 11.71 -8.83
C LYS A 73 19.20 12.57 -7.66
N LEU A 74 18.13 13.35 -7.85
CA LEU A 74 17.57 14.18 -6.79
C LEU A 74 17.05 13.33 -5.61
N ALA A 75 16.35 12.22 -5.90
CA ALA A 75 15.90 11.28 -4.86
C ALA A 75 17.09 10.69 -4.08
N GLN A 76 18.18 10.31 -4.76
CA GLN A 76 19.40 9.82 -4.11
C GLN A 76 20.07 10.89 -3.23
N ILE A 77 20.21 12.11 -3.75
CA ILE A 77 20.81 13.23 -3.02
C ILE A 77 20.05 13.51 -1.71
N GLN A 78 18.71 13.54 -1.77
CA GLN A 78 17.90 13.80 -0.57
C GLN A 78 18.01 12.69 0.47
N GLU A 79 18.13 11.44 0.04
CA GLU A 79 18.33 10.32 0.96
C GLU A 79 19.70 10.38 1.64
N GLU A 80 20.76 10.73 0.92
CA GLU A 80 22.09 10.93 1.51
C GLU A 80 22.13 12.13 2.47
N ILE A 81 21.43 13.23 2.13
CA ILE A 81 21.23 14.36 3.06
C ILE A 81 20.56 13.88 4.34
N ARG A 82 19.47 13.10 4.24
CA ARG A 82 18.75 12.58 5.40
C ARG A 82 19.64 11.70 6.27
N LYS A 83 20.45 10.81 5.67
CA LYS A 83 21.41 9.96 6.41
C LYS A 83 22.44 10.79 7.16
N LEU A 84 23.05 11.78 6.48
CA LEU A 84 24.06 12.65 7.07
C LEU A 84 23.52 13.53 8.20
N GLU A 85 22.28 14.02 8.07
CA GLU A 85 21.62 14.83 9.10
C GLU A 85 21.07 13.98 10.26
N GLY A 86 20.76 12.70 10.00
CA GLY A 86 20.26 11.74 10.99
C GLY A 86 21.35 11.12 11.87
N ASP A 87 22.58 10.95 11.36
CA ASP A 87 23.71 10.43 12.15
C ASP A 87 24.42 11.55 12.92
N GLN A 88 24.32 11.49 14.25
CA GLN A 88 24.94 12.47 15.16
C GLN A 88 26.46 12.55 15.00
N ASN A 89 27.13 11.46 14.64
CA ASN A 89 28.59 11.42 14.55
C ASN A 89 29.09 12.11 13.27
N THR A 90 28.42 11.89 12.14
CA THR A 90 28.77 12.52 10.86
C THR A 90 28.31 13.98 10.79
N ARG A 91 27.17 14.32 11.39
CA ARG A 91 26.56 15.66 11.35
C ARG A 91 27.47 16.78 11.86
N PHE A 92 28.29 16.50 12.87
CA PHE A 92 29.21 17.48 13.46
C PHE A 92 30.66 17.31 12.98
N SER A 93 30.92 16.34 12.08
CA SER A 93 32.25 16.15 11.50
C SER A 93 32.51 17.14 10.36
N PRO A 94 33.74 17.66 10.20
CA PRO A 94 34.09 18.55 9.07
C PRO A 94 33.84 17.89 7.70
N THR A 95 34.15 16.59 7.59
CA THR A 95 33.93 15.81 6.37
C THR A 95 32.44 15.65 6.06
N GLY A 96 31.62 15.34 7.06
CA GLY A 96 30.16 15.26 6.91
C GLY A 96 29.52 16.60 6.55
N GLN A 97 30.03 17.71 7.08
CA GLN A 97 29.56 19.06 6.72
C GLN A 97 29.93 19.44 5.28
N GLN A 98 31.12 19.07 4.81
CA GLN A 98 31.52 19.27 3.41
C GLN A 98 30.66 18.44 2.45
N LEU A 99 30.42 17.16 2.77
CA LEU A 99 29.52 16.28 2.00
C LEU A 99 28.10 16.85 1.97
N LEU A 100 27.57 17.29 3.11
CA LEU A 100 26.25 17.90 3.19
C LEU A 100 26.14 19.17 2.32
N ALA A 101 27.15 20.04 2.35
CA ALA A 101 27.20 21.24 1.51
C ALA A 101 27.24 20.89 0.02
N HIS A 102 28.06 19.91 -0.37
CA HIS A 102 28.12 19.41 -1.74
C HIS A 102 26.76 18.85 -2.22
N TYR A 103 26.09 18.05 -1.39
CA TYR A 103 24.77 17.51 -1.72
C TYR A 103 23.69 18.59 -1.84
N LYS A 104 23.68 19.59 -0.94
CA LYS A 104 22.75 20.72 -1.01
C LYS A 104 22.97 21.60 -2.24
N ASP A 105 24.23 21.86 -2.61
CA ASP A 105 24.56 22.59 -3.85
C ASP A 105 24.12 21.80 -5.10
N ALA A 106 24.36 20.48 -5.13
CA ALA A 106 23.89 19.62 -6.22
C ALA A 106 22.36 19.57 -6.32
N GLU A 107 21.65 19.50 -5.18
CA GLU A 107 20.19 19.58 -5.13
C GLU A 107 19.68 20.90 -5.73
N GLN A 108 20.26 22.03 -5.30
CA GLN A 108 19.83 23.35 -5.75
C GLN A 108 20.07 23.57 -7.24
N ARG A 109 21.17 23.04 -7.79
CA ARG A 109 21.44 23.05 -9.24
C ARG A 109 20.40 22.27 -10.03
N LEU A 110 19.95 21.12 -9.53
CA LEU A 110 18.92 20.32 -10.19
C LEU A 110 17.53 20.99 -10.09
N LEU A 111 17.17 21.54 -8.94
CA LEU A 111 15.88 22.23 -8.73
C LEU A 111 15.74 23.51 -9.56
N THR A 112 16.86 24.20 -9.84
CA THR A 112 16.86 25.44 -10.64
C THR A 112 17.02 25.20 -12.14
N ALA A 113 17.36 23.99 -12.56
CA ALA A 113 17.52 23.66 -13.97
C ALA A 113 16.18 23.62 -14.72
N GLY A 114 16.21 24.02 -15.99
CA GLY A 114 15.12 23.84 -16.94
C GLY A 114 13.95 24.81 -16.84
N ASP A 115 13.01 24.63 -17.76
CA ASP A 115 11.70 25.27 -17.76
C ASP A 115 10.72 24.57 -16.80
N GLU A 116 9.57 25.17 -16.56
CA GLU A 116 8.55 24.66 -15.63
C GLU A 116 8.09 23.23 -15.98
N SER A 117 8.00 22.92 -17.29
CA SER A 117 7.63 21.58 -17.75
C SER A 117 8.69 20.53 -17.38
N LEU A 118 9.97 20.86 -17.54
CA LEU A 118 11.06 19.96 -17.17
C LEU A 118 11.10 19.71 -15.66
N ARG A 119 10.86 20.75 -14.86
CA ARG A 119 10.80 20.64 -13.39
C ARG A 119 9.66 19.75 -12.93
N GLN A 120 8.47 19.92 -13.50
CA GLN A 120 7.32 19.04 -13.20
C GLN A 120 7.60 17.57 -13.55
N HIS A 121 8.30 17.31 -14.66
CA HIS A 121 8.68 15.95 -15.03
C HIS A 121 9.74 15.36 -14.09
N MET A 122 10.69 16.17 -13.65
CA MET A 122 11.70 15.79 -12.67
C MET A 122 11.06 15.46 -11.31
N GLU A 123 10.14 16.29 -10.81
CA GLU A 123 9.39 16.03 -9.58
C GLU A 123 8.58 14.73 -9.65
N PHE A 124 7.93 14.50 -10.79
CA PHE A 124 7.19 13.25 -11.02
C PHE A 124 8.13 12.03 -11.04
N SER A 125 9.28 12.15 -11.69
CA SER A 125 10.29 11.08 -11.77
C SER A 125 10.89 10.77 -10.40
N LYS A 126 11.15 11.81 -9.59
CA LYS A 126 11.57 11.69 -8.19
C LYS A 126 10.54 10.90 -7.38
N LEU A 127 9.26 11.28 -7.45
CA LEU A 127 8.19 10.56 -6.75
C LEU A 127 8.12 9.09 -7.15
N LEU A 128 8.23 8.78 -8.45
CA LEU A 128 8.24 7.40 -8.93
C LEU A 128 9.40 6.59 -8.36
N ASN A 129 10.59 7.18 -8.27
CA ASN A 129 11.75 6.51 -7.70
C ASN A 129 11.61 6.30 -6.19
N GLU A 130 11.09 7.29 -5.46
CA GLU A 130 10.77 7.12 -4.04
C GLU A 130 9.80 5.95 -3.82
N VAL A 131 8.72 5.87 -4.62
CA VAL A 131 7.75 4.75 -4.54
C VAL A 131 8.44 3.40 -4.78
N ARG A 132 9.36 3.33 -5.74
CA ARG A 132 10.11 2.11 -6.08
C ARG A 132 11.12 1.70 -5.01
N SER A 133 11.71 2.66 -4.31
CA SER A 133 12.76 2.41 -3.30
C SER A 133 12.23 2.23 -1.89
N THR A 134 10.94 2.47 -1.65
CA THR A 134 10.35 2.40 -0.31
C THR A 134 10.27 0.97 0.19
N ASP A 135 10.67 0.75 1.46
CA ASP A 135 10.52 -0.54 2.10
C ASP A 135 9.03 -0.80 2.45
N PRO A 136 8.41 -1.85 1.89
CA PRO A 136 7.02 -2.18 2.17
C PRO A 136 6.76 -2.63 3.62
N THR A 137 7.79 -2.85 4.44
CA THR A 137 7.65 -3.14 5.88
C THR A 137 7.39 -1.89 6.72
N HIS A 138 7.78 -0.70 6.23
CA HIS A 138 7.64 0.57 6.92
C HIS A 138 6.31 1.26 6.57
N LEU A 139 5.22 0.84 7.24
CA LEU A 139 3.87 1.34 6.97
C LEU A 139 3.74 2.87 7.04
N GLY A 140 4.48 3.52 7.93
CA GLY A 140 4.50 4.98 8.06
C GLY A 140 4.98 5.67 6.77
N GLU A 141 6.11 5.22 6.22
CA GLU A 141 6.68 5.77 4.98
C GLU A 141 5.77 5.53 3.77
N VAL A 142 5.19 4.34 3.67
CA VAL A 142 4.21 4.03 2.61
C VAL A 142 2.98 4.94 2.73
N GLY A 143 2.50 5.17 3.97
CA GLY A 143 1.40 6.09 4.24
C GLY A 143 1.72 7.53 3.85
N GLU A 144 2.93 8.01 4.13
CA GLU A 144 3.40 9.36 3.74
C GLU A 144 3.46 9.53 2.22
N ILE A 145 3.91 8.51 1.49
CA ILE A 145 3.91 8.53 0.02
C ILE A 145 2.49 8.63 -0.52
N ILE A 146 1.58 7.79 -0.04
CA ILE A 146 0.17 7.81 -0.48
C ILE A 146 -0.47 9.18 -0.16
N PHE A 147 -0.15 9.75 1.00
CA PHE A 147 -0.64 11.07 1.39
C PHE A 147 -0.10 12.19 0.47
N ARG A 148 1.20 12.20 0.16
CA ARG A 148 1.80 13.16 -0.78
C ARG A 148 1.18 13.06 -2.18
N VAL A 149 0.94 11.84 -2.66
CA VAL A 149 0.26 11.59 -3.94
C VAL A 149 -1.16 12.19 -3.94
N CYS A 150 -1.87 12.17 -2.80
CA CYS A 150 -3.16 12.83 -2.66
C CYS A 150 -3.04 14.36 -2.68
N GLN A 151 -2.05 14.92 -1.99
CA GLN A 151 -1.79 16.37 -1.99
C GLN A 151 -1.45 16.90 -3.39
N MET A 152 -0.80 16.09 -4.22
CA MET A 152 -0.52 16.39 -5.64
C MET A 152 -1.76 16.30 -6.55
N GLY A 153 -2.95 16.05 -6.00
CA GLY A 153 -4.20 15.95 -6.77
C GLY A 153 -4.28 14.73 -7.67
N ARG A 154 -3.43 13.71 -7.47
CA ARG A 154 -3.44 12.47 -8.29
C ARG A 154 -4.45 11.44 -7.78
N TYR A 155 -4.72 11.48 -6.48
CA TYR A 155 -5.67 10.63 -5.78
C TYR A 155 -6.52 11.43 -4.80
N LYS A 156 -7.72 10.92 -4.49
CA LYS A 156 -8.52 11.31 -3.32
C LYS A 156 -8.81 10.12 -2.44
N ILE A 157 -9.08 10.39 -1.18
CA ILE A 157 -9.74 9.45 -0.28
C ILE A 157 -11.22 9.35 -0.70
N ALA A 158 -11.72 8.13 -0.90
CA ALA A 158 -13.11 7.88 -1.23
C ALA A 158 -14.03 8.31 -0.07
N SER A 159 -15.19 8.90 -0.40
CA SER A 159 -16.24 9.15 0.59
C SER A 159 -16.91 7.83 1.04
N GLU A 160 -17.62 7.85 2.16
CA GLU A 160 -18.37 6.66 2.62
C GLU A 160 -19.37 6.17 1.58
N GLN A 161 -20.05 7.09 0.89
CA GLN A 161 -20.99 6.77 -0.19
C GLN A 161 -20.29 6.08 -1.36
N GLU A 162 -19.10 6.54 -1.75
CA GLU A 162 -18.30 5.93 -2.82
C GLU A 162 -17.79 4.54 -2.40
N VAL A 163 -17.43 4.37 -1.12
CA VAL A 163 -17.01 3.07 -0.59
C VAL A 163 -18.18 2.09 -0.61
N GLU A 164 -19.37 2.54 -0.23
CA GLU A 164 -20.55 1.69 -0.21
C GLU A 164 -21.04 1.34 -1.62
N ALA A 165 -21.00 2.29 -2.56
CA ALA A 165 -21.28 2.05 -3.97
C ALA A 165 -20.31 1.01 -4.57
N GLY A 166 -18.99 1.19 -4.38
CA GLY A 166 -17.99 0.25 -4.88
C GLY A 166 -18.12 -1.16 -4.27
N ARG A 167 -18.55 -1.26 -3.01
CA ARG A 167 -18.86 -2.55 -2.37
C ARG A 167 -20.12 -3.21 -2.93
N LYS A 168 -21.17 -2.44 -3.21
CA LYS A 168 -22.45 -2.94 -3.77
C LYS A 168 -22.27 -3.42 -5.21
N GLU A 169 -21.56 -2.65 -6.02
CA GLU A 169 -21.34 -2.96 -7.44
C GLU A 169 -20.27 -4.02 -7.67
N GLY A 170 -19.42 -4.28 -6.66
CA GLY A 170 -18.28 -5.19 -6.77
C GLY A 170 -17.22 -4.72 -7.78
N LYS A 171 -17.32 -3.47 -8.24
CA LYS A 171 -16.44 -2.86 -9.24
C LYS A 171 -15.88 -1.57 -8.68
N TRP A 172 -14.57 -1.42 -8.77
CA TRP A 172 -13.85 -0.22 -8.35
C TRP A 172 -13.26 0.48 -9.57
N PRO A 173 -13.15 1.81 -9.56
CA PRO A 173 -12.44 2.54 -10.59
C PRO A 173 -11.03 1.99 -10.79
N ALA A 174 -10.58 1.91 -12.04
CA ALA A 174 -9.23 1.47 -12.35
C ALA A 174 -8.21 2.38 -11.64
N GLY A 175 -7.18 1.80 -11.03
CA GLY A 175 -6.22 2.58 -10.25
C GLY A 175 -6.56 2.72 -8.77
N THR A 176 -7.70 2.18 -8.31
CA THR A 176 -8.05 2.20 -6.88
C THR A 176 -6.98 1.51 -6.03
N ILE A 177 -6.60 2.15 -4.92
CA ILE A 177 -5.67 1.63 -3.92
C ILE A 177 -6.42 1.45 -2.59
N PHE A 178 -6.17 0.32 -1.93
CA PHE A 178 -6.68 0.03 -0.59
C PHE A 178 -5.50 -0.02 0.38
N PHE A 179 -5.43 0.92 1.30
CA PHE A 179 -4.35 1.02 2.27
C PHE A 179 -4.90 1.50 3.63
N GLU A 180 -4.49 0.85 4.72
CA GLU A 180 -4.91 1.18 6.10
C GLU A 180 -6.40 1.51 6.27
N LYS A 181 -7.27 0.62 5.77
CA LYS A 181 -8.75 0.75 5.81
C LYS A 181 -9.34 1.94 5.04
N LYS A 182 -8.50 2.73 4.36
CA LYS A 182 -8.93 3.79 3.46
C LYS A 182 -8.91 3.29 2.02
N VAL A 183 -9.82 3.84 1.23
CA VAL A 183 -9.88 3.63 -0.21
C VAL A 183 -9.42 4.91 -0.88
N TYR A 184 -8.47 4.79 -1.79
CA TYR A 184 -7.92 5.90 -2.55
C TYR A 184 -8.31 5.74 -4.02
N LEU A 185 -9.01 6.72 -4.56
CA LEU A 185 -9.50 6.75 -5.94
C LEU A 185 -8.60 7.68 -6.76
N SER A 186 -8.18 7.23 -7.94
CA SER A 186 -7.43 8.08 -8.86
C SER A 186 -8.35 9.16 -9.46
N PHE A 187 -7.82 10.38 -9.61
CA PHE A 187 -8.60 11.53 -10.07
C PHE A 187 -8.82 11.64 -11.59
N PHE A 188 -8.20 10.80 -12.43
CA PHE A 188 -8.21 11.02 -13.89
C PHE A 188 -9.00 9.96 -14.66
N ALA A 189 -10.06 10.41 -15.35
CA ALA A 189 -10.80 9.63 -16.36
C ALA A 189 -9.97 9.43 -17.64
N GLU A 190 -9.19 10.45 -18.05
CA GLU A 190 -8.20 10.36 -19.13
C GLU A 190 -6.80 10.17 -18.53
N LYS A 191 -6.40 8.90 -18.39
CA LYS A 191 -5.13 8.55 -17.76
C LYS A 191 -3.96 8.88 -18.68
N SER A 192 -3.25 9.97 -18.38
CA SER A 192 -1.93 10.22 -18.96
C SER A 192 -0.99 9.02 -18.68
N SER A 193 -0.02 8.78 -19.55
CA SER A 193 0.97 7.70 -19.40
C SER A 193 1.69 7.78 -18.04
N GLY A 194 1.99 9.01 -17.58
CA GLY A 194 2.56 9.26 -16.25
C GLY A 194 1.64 8.79 -15.12
N GLN A 195 0.35 9.13 -15.15
CA GLN A 195 -0.59 8.67 -14.13
C GLN A 195 -0.66 7.13 -14.06
N ARG A 196 -0.65 6.45 -15.22
CA ARG A 196 -0.64 4.97 -15.27
C ARG A 196 0.62 4.37 -14.67
N ALA A 197 1.79 4.97 -14.93
CA ALA A 197 3.06 4.54 -14.35
C ALA A 197 3.04 4.65 -12.82
N LEU A 198 2.56 5.78 -12.30
CA LEU A 198 2.42 6.00 -10.85
C LEU A 198 1.44 5.01 -10.22
N GLU A 199 0.27 4.79 -10.83
CA GLU A 199 -0.70 3.79 -10.37
C GLU A 199 -0.10 2.38 -10.31
N ALA A 200 0.70 2.01 -11.31
CA ALA A 200 1.33 0.69 -11.37
C ALA A 200 2.35 0.49 -10.25
N GLU A 201 3.24 1.46 -10.03
CA GLU A 201 4.26 1.37 -8.97
C GLU A 201 3.66 1.46 -7.57
N LEU A 202 2.68 2.35 -7.35
CA LEU A 202 1.98 2.41 -6.06
C LEU A 202 1.24 1.12 -5.74
N ARG A 203 0.61 0.50 -6.74
CA ARG A 203 -0.05 -0.80 -6.55
C ARG A 203 0.96 -1.88 -6.17
N LYS A 204 2.12 -1.94 -6.84
CA LYS A 204 3.20 -2.88 -6.50
C LYS A 204 3.65 -2.67 -5.04
N LEU A 205 3.88 -1.43 -4.63
CA LEU A 205 4.29 -1.10 -3.26
C LEU A 205 3.23 -1.56 -2.24
N VAL A 206 1.95 -1.20 -2.46
CA VAL A 206 0.86 -1.56 -1.54
C VAL A 206 0.59 -3.06 -1.52
N ASP A 207 0.73 -3.76 -2.63
CA ASP A 207 0.63 -5.22 -2.65
C ASP A 207 1.82 -5.86 -1.95
N ALA A 208 3.04 -5.33 -2.12
CA ALA A 208 4.22 -5.78 -1.40
C ALA A 208 4.07 -5.62 0.13
N VAL A 209 3.40 -4.58 0.62
CA VAL A 209 3.04 -4.43 2.04
C VAL A 209 2.19 -5.61 2.52
N LYS A 210 1.19 -6.04 1.72
CA LYS A 210 0.32 -7.18 2.08
C LYS A 210 1.11 -8.48 2.15
N PHE A 211 2.00 -8.72 1.18
CA PHE A 211 2.86 -9.91 1.13
C PHE A 211 3.90 -9.92 2.26
N SER A 212 4.56 -8.78 2.51
CA SER A 212 5.52 -8.62 3.61
C SER A 212 4.86 -8.92 4.95
N LYS A 213 3.65 -8.39 5.16
CA LYS A 213 2.86 -8.67 6.37
C LYS A 213 2.48 -10.14 6.50
N ALA A 214 2.05 -10.78 5.41
CA ALA A 214 1.74 -12.22 5.41
C ALA A 214 2.98 -13.08 5.72
N ALA A 215 4.12 -12.76 5.12
CA ALA A 215 5.39 -13.44 5.37
C ALA A 215 5.84 -13.28 6.84
N SER A 216 5.77 -12.06 7.39
CA SER A 216 6.08 -11.79 8.79
C SER A 216 5.18 -12.57 9.76
N ILE A 217 3.86 -12.64 9.48
CA ILE A 217 2.92 -13.43 10.27
C ILE A 217 3.30 -14.92 10.24
N LYS A 218 3.62 -15.44 9.05
CA LYS A 218 3.96 -16.85 8.84
C LYS A 218 5.27 -17.25 9.54
N THR A 219 6.29 -16.38 9.58
CA THR A 219 7.56 -16.67 10.25
C THR A 219 7.47 -16.58 11.78
N ARG A 220 6.57 -15.75 12.31
CA ARG A 220 6.41 -15.53 13.77
C ARG A 220 5.53 -16.57 14.47
N GLY A 221 4.65 -17.25 13.74
CA GLY A 221 3.68 -18.20 14.32
C GLY A 221 4.01 -19.65 13.99
N ASN A 222 3.75 -20.55 14.94
CA ASN A 222 3.81 -21.98 14.70
C ASN A 222 2.65 -22.44 13.80
N SER A 223 2.96 -23.13 12.71
CA SER A 223 1.97 -23.70 11.78
C SER A 223 1.37 -25.02 12.28
N ASP A 224 2.01 -25.68 13.25
CA ASP A 224 1.41 -26.78 14.00
C ASP A 224 0.47 -26.22 15.08
N LEU A 225 -0.83 -26.45 14.87
CA LEU A 225 -1.88 -25.99 15.78
C LEU A 225 -2.14 -26.97 16.94
N SER A 226 -1.38 -28.06 17.08
CA SER A 226 -1.52 -29.02 18.19
C SER A 226 -1.39 -28.32 19.56
N GLY A 227 -0.45 -27.38 19.67
CA GLY A 227 -0.27 -26.55 20.85
C GLY A 227 -1.44 -25.60 21.11
N LEU A 228 -2.01 -25.02 20.05
CA LEU A 228 -3.19 -24.17 20.15
C LEU A 228 -4.40 -24.97 20.66
N VAL A 229 -4.61 -26.19 20.14
CA VAL A 229 -5.70 -27.08 20.56
C VAL A 229 -5.56 -27.49 22.03
N SER A 230 -4.33 -27.73 22.49
CA SER A 230 -4.04 -28.13 23.87
C SER A 230 -3.83 -26.95 24.85
N GLY A 231 -3.99 -25.71 24.39
CA GLY A 231 -3.82 -24.52 25.22
C GLY A 231 -2.38 -24.24 25.66
N LYS A 232 -1.39 -24.81 24.97
CA LYS A 232 0.03 -24.53 25.22
C LYS A 232 0.35 -23.08 24.86
N THR A 233 1.08 -22.40 25.74
CA THR A 233 1.47 -21.00 25.50
C THR A 233 2.40 -20.89 24.30
N GLY A 234 2.14 -19.93 23.41
CA GLY A 234 2.93 -19.74 22.21
C GLY A 234 2.21 -18.90 21.15
N TYR A 235 2.94 -18.60 20.07
CA TYR A 235 2.39 -17.94 18.88
C TYR A 235 1.99 -18.99 17.85
N TYR A 236 0.79 -18.89 17.31
CA TYR A 236 0.23 -19.81 16.33
C TYR A 236 -0.22 -19.07 15.08
N TYR A 237 0.12 -19.64 13.94
CA TYR A 237 -0.18 -19.12 12.62
C TYR A 237 -1.46 -19.76 12.09
N LEU A 238 -2.49 -18.94 11.89
CA LEU A 238 -3.75 -19.34 11.28
C LEU A 238 -3.75 -18.98 9.81
N PHE A 239 -4.06 -19.97 8.98
CA PHE A 239 -4.10 -19.85 7.53
C PHE A 239 -5.50 -20.11 6.98
N SER A 240 -6.04 -19.14 6.24
CA SER A 240 -7.26 -19.31 5.46
C SER A 240 -6.90 -19.33 3.96
N PRO A 241 -7.10 -20.45 3.25
CA PRO A 241 -6.81 -20.51 1.83
C PRO A 241 -7.74 -19.62 1.02
N LYS A 242 -7.30 -19.26 -0.19
CA LYS A 242 -8.14 -18.60 -1.20
C LYS A 242 -9.30 -19.53 -1.54
N ARG A 243 -10.52 -19.01 -1.54
CA ARG A 243 -11.73 -19.79 -1.81
C ARG A 243 -12.81 -18.96 -2.48
N THR A 244 -13.76 -19.64 -3.11
CA THR A 244 -14.96 -19.02 -3.66
C THR A 244 -16.16 -19.65 -2.96
N GLU A 245 -17.01 -18.84 -2.35
CA GLU A 245 -18.27 -19.27 -1.72
C GLU A 245 -19.39 -18.43 -2.31
N GLU A 246 -20.43 -19.05 -2.88
CA GLU A 246 -21.66 -18.37 -3.34
C GLU A 246 -21.33 -17.09 -4.15
N ASP A 247 -20.51 -17.24 -5.21
CA ASP A 247 -20.00 -16.19 -6.10
C ASP A 247 -19.06 -15.13 -5.47
N ARG A 248 -18.81 -15.20 -4.17
CA ARG A 248 -17.84 -14.34 -3.47
C ARG A 248 -16.47 -14.98 -3.46
N LYS A 249 -15.49 -14.27 -4.03
CA LYS A 249 -14.06 -14.65 -3.98
C LYS A 249 -13.42 -14.10 -2.72
N PHE A 250 -12.99 -14.99 -1.83
CA PHE A 250 -12.19 -14.65 -0.66
C PHE A 250 -10.72 -14.79 -1.00
N SER A 251 -9.95 -13.74 -0.74
CA SER A 251 -8.50 -13.80 -0.82
C SER A 251 -7.95 -14.75 0.24
N GLU A 252 -6.69 -15.16 0.07
CA GLU A 252 -5.90 -15.76 1.13
C GLU A 252 -5.92 -14.86 2.39
N GLY A 253 -5.84 -15.48 3.57
CA GLY A 253 -5.87 -14.79 4.84
C GLY A 253 -4.90 -15.40 5.84
N HIS A 254 -4.23 -14.53 6.59
CA HIS A 254 -3.21 -14.90 7.57
C HIS A 254 -3.53 -14.21 8.89
N ALA A 255 -3.44 -14.95 10.00
CA ALA A 255 -3.55 -14.37 11.33
C ALA A 255 -2.51 -14.98 12.28
N LEU A 256 -2.00 -14.16 13.19
CA LEU A 256 -1.15 -14.57 14.29
C LEU A 256 -1.96 -14.47 15.56
N VAL A 257 -2.14 -15.59 16.26
CA VAL A 257 -2.78 -15.63 17.57
C VAL A 257 -1.77 -16.08 18.61
N GLU A 258 -1.90 -15.57 19.82
CA GLU A 258 -1.04 -15.95 20.93
C GLU A 258 -1.88 -16.56 22.04
N VAL A 259 -1.46 -17.74 22.52
CA VAL A 259 -1.98 -18.33 23.73
C VAL A 259 -1.07 -17.91 24.88
N LYS A 260 -1.65 -17.28 25.90
CA LYS A 260 -0.96 -16.85 27.13
C LYS A 260 -1.65 -17.40 28.36
N ASP A 261 -0.88 -17.63 29.41
CA ASP A 261 -1.42 -17.73 30.76
C ASP A 261 -1.20 -16.39 31.48
N ILE A 262 -2.29 -15.66 31.76
CA ILE A 262 -2.22 -14.33 32.41
C ILE A 262 -1.92 -14.41 33.92
N ASN A 263 -1.99 -15.62 34.49
CA ASN A 263 -1.65 -15.89 35.88
C ASN A 263 -0.28 -16.55 36.02
N LYS A 264 0.47 -16.71 34.93
CA LYS A 264 1.83 -17.23 34.97
C LYS A 264 2.69 -16.43 35.96
N GLY A 265 3.27 -17.13 36.93
CA GLY A 265 4.11 -16.53 37.98
C GLY A 265 3.34 -15.96 39.19
N LYS A 266 2.00 -16.07 39.24
CA LYS A 266 1.20 -15.74 40.42
C LYS A 266 0.88 -17.02 41.18
N THR A 267 1.55 -17.25 42.30
CA THR A 267 1.43 -18.46 43.12
C THR A 267 0.02 -18.71 43.65
N ASP A 268 -0.76 -17.65 43.86
CA ASP A 268 -2.08 -17.75 44.52
C ASP A 268 -3.25 -17.84 43.53
N LYS A 269 -2.97 -17.87 42.21
CA LYS A 269 -4.01 -17.89 41.18
C LYS A 269 -3.85 -19.10 40.27
N LYS A 270 -4.97 -19.79 40.02
CA LYS A 270 -5.02 -20.87 39.04
C LYS A 270 -4.61 -20.37 37.66
N PRO A 271 -3.89 -21.17 36.85
CA PRO A 271 -3.58 -20.84 35.47
C PRO A 271 -4.84 -20.41 34.72
N TYR A 272 -4.74 -19.30 33.98
CA TYR A 272 -5.86 -18.78 33.18
C TYR A 272 -5.40 -18.50 31.77
N GLY A 273 -5.64 -19.48 30.90
CA GLY A 273 -5.34 -19.41 29.48
C GLY A 273 -6.23 -18.39 28.77
N VAL A 274 -5.63 -17.53 27.96
CA VAL A 274 -6.30 -16.62 27.04
C VAL A 274 -5.69 -16.74 25.65
N VAL A 275 -6.52 -16.43 24.65
CA VAL A 275 -6.11 -16.26 23.26
C VAL A 275 -6.22 -14.78 22.92
N GLU A 276 -5.17 -14.23 22.33
CA GLU A 276 -5.11 -12.85 21.86
C GLU A 276 -4.74 -12.82 20.38
N VAL A 277 -5.45 -12.01 19.59
CA VAL A 277 -5.03 -11.75 18.20
C VAL A 277 -3.88 -10.75 18.22
N ARG A 278 -2.75 -11.13 17.61
CA ARG A 278 -1.56 -10.28 17.54
C ARG A 278 -1.49 -9.50 16.24
N ASP A 279 -1.82 -10.16 15.14
CA ASP A 279 -1.81 -9.54 13.82
C ASP A 279 -2.68 -10.33 12.84
N ALA A 280 -3.13 -9.68 11.77
CA ALA A 280 -3.83 -10.35 10.68
C ALA A 280 -3.78 -9.55 9.36
N CYS A 281 -3.91 -10.26 8.24
CA CYS A 281 -4.04 -9.70 6.91
C CYS A 281 -4.89 -10.60 5.98
N GLY A 282 -5.22 -10.09 4.79
CA GLY A 282 -6.04 -10.81 3.82
C GLY A 282 -7.48 -11.02 4.28
N SER A 283 -8.08 -12.19 4.00
CA SER A 283 -9.45 -12.50 4.43
C SER A 283 -9.62 -12.61 5.96
N LEU A 284 -8.52 -12.71 6.71
CA LEU A 284 -8.52 -12.67 8.18
C LEU A 284 -8.20 -11.28 8.73
N GLY A 285 -7.97 -10.27 7.89
CA GLY A 285 -7.53 -8.94 8.30
C GLY A 285 -8.45 -8.24 9.30
N TRP A 286 -9.74 -8.56 9.30
CA TRP A 286 -10.71 -8.06 10.28
C TRP A 286 -10.36 -8.47 11.73
N MET A 287 -9.65 -9.59 11.94
CA MET A 287 -9.23 -10.02 13.28
C MET A 287 -8.24 -9.06 13.92
N ALA A 288 -7.52 -8.24 13.12
CA ALA A 288 -6.59 -7.25 13.65
C ALA A 288 -7.29 -6.15 14.46
N GLU A 289 -8.62 -5.98 14.30
CA GLU A 289 -9.44 -5.07 15.11
C GLU A 289 -9.57 -5.54 16.56
N ASP A 290 -9.33 -6.83 16.81
CA ASP A 290 -9.37 -7.43 18.13
C ASP A 290 -8.00 -7.49 18.81
N ARG A 291 -7.00 -6.80 18.26
CA ARG A 291 -5.66 -6.72 18.87
C ARG A 291 -5.73 -6.09 20.26
N GLY A 292 -5.07 -6.72 21.23
CA GLY A 292 -5.11 -6.29 22.63
C GLY A 292 -6.35 -6.75 23.41
N ARG A 293 -7.29 -7.45 22.76
CA ARG A 293 -8.48 -8.01 23.43
C ARG A 293 -8.29 -9.50 23.69
N TRP A 294 -8.60 -9.91 24.92
CA TRP A 294 -8.45 -11.31 25.32
C TRP A 294 -9.74 -12.09 25.14
N ILE A 295 -9.59 -13.35 24.71
CA ILE A 295 -10.65 -14.35 24.68
C ILE A 295 -10.22 -15.47 25.63
N PRO A 296 -11.04 -15.87 26.61
CA PRO A 296 -10.73 -17.02 27.45
C PRO A 296 -10.46 -18.26 26.59
N PHE A 297 -9.35 -18.95 26.86
CA PHE A 297 -8.98 -20.15 26.09
C PHE A 297 -10.10 -21.20 26.13
N LEU A 298 -10.75 -21.38 27.29
CA LEU A 298 -11.89 -22.28 27.45
C LEU A 298 -13.03 -22.00 26.45
N TRP A 299 -13.26 -20.76 26.06
CA TRP A 299 -14.30 -20.43 25.06
C TRP A 299 -13.88 -20.86 23.66
N VAL A 300 -12.61 -20.68 23.34
CA VAL A 300 -12.02 -21.22 22.11
C VAL A 300 -12.05 -22.74 22.16
N GLU A 301 -11.71 -23.36 23.28
CA GLU A 301 -11.74 -24.82 23.50
C GLU A 301 -13.13 -25.42 23.27
N ARG A 302 -14.17 -24.75 23.76
CA ARG A 302 -15.56 -25.23 23.68
C ARG A 302 -16.31 -24.74 22.44
N GLY A 303 -15.69 -23.87 21.64
CA GLY A 303 -16.31 -23.29 20.44
C GLY A 303 -17.50 -22.37 20.73
N ARG A 304 -17.66 -21.91 21.98
CA ARG A 304 -18.77 -21.06 22.41
C ARG A 304 -18.38 -20.17 23.57
N VAL A 305 -19.04 -19.03 23.68
CA VAL A 305 -18.92 -18.13 24.83
C VAL A 305 -19.59 -18.78 26.04
N ILE A 306 -18.88 -18.83 27.17
CA ILE A 306 -19.38 -19.37 28.44
C ILE A 306 -19.39 -18.24 29.45
N THR A 307 -20.55 -17.62 29.66
CA THR A 307 -20.77 -16.61 30.71
C THR A 307 -21.38 -17.28 31.94
N SER A 308 -20.96 -16.90 33.14
CA SER A 308 -21.74 -17.18 34.35
C SER A 308 -23.04 -16.37 34.30
N ASN A 309 -24.09 -16.87 34.95
CA ASN A 309 -25.43 -16.27 34.92
C ASN A 309 -25.49 -14.81 35.42
N GLU A 310 -24.44 -14.32 36.09
CA GLU A 310 -24.39 -13.02 36.76
C GLU A 310 -23.74 -11.90 35.91
N LYS A 311 -23.03 -12.21 34.83
CA LYS A 311 -22.38 -11.19 33.96
C LYS A 311 -22.55 -11.55 32.50
N ARG A 312 -23.63 -11.04 31.90
CA ARG A 312 -23.78 -11.03 30.44
C ARG A 312 -22.82 -9.99 29.87
N LEU A 313 -22.02 -10.41 28.89
CA LEU A 313 -21.25 -9.49 28.06
C LEU A 313 -22.18 -8.51 27.35
N GLU A 314 -21.69 -7.30 27.08
CA GLU A 314 -22.35 -6.43 26.14
C GLU A 314 -22.49 -7.13 24.79
N LYS A 315 -23.62 -6.89 24.09
CA LYS A 315 -23.96 -7.59 22.84
C LYS A 315 -22.83 -7.53 21.81
N ASN A 316 -22.21 -6.35 21.65
CA ASN A 316 -21.11 -6.16 20.71
C ASN A 316 -19.87 -7.00 21.07
N GLU A 317 -19.56 -7.13 22.36
CA GLU A 317 -18.44 -7.97 22.81
C GLU A 317 -18.74 -9.46 22.67
N PHE A 318 -19.99 -9.86 22.91
CA PHE A 318 -20.45 -11.23 22.70
C PHE A 318 -20.35 -11.61 21.22
N ASP A 319 -20.92 -10.82 20.31
CA ASP A 319 -20.93 -11.08 18.87
C ASP A 319 -19.50 -11.13 18.31
N ARG A 320 -18.63 -10.22 18.76
CA ARG A 320 -17.19 -10.22 18.46
C ARG A 320 -16.52 -11.53 18.90
N ALA A 321 -16.68 -11.91 20.17
CA ALA A 321 -16.07 -13.12 20.71
C ALA A 321 -16.54 -14.37 19.96
N VAL A 322 -17.85 -14.49 19.70
CA VAL A 322 -18.43 -15.59 18.92
C VAL A 322 -17.81 -15.66 17.52
N ARG A 323 -17.67 -14.52 16.83
CA ARG A 323 -17.08 -14.46 15.49
C ARG A 323 -15.64 -14.96 15.48
N VAL A 324 -14.81 -14.49 16.42
CA VAL A 324 -13.40 -14.92 16.53
C VAL A 324 -13.29 -16.40 16.88
N ILE A 325 -14.04 -16.88 17.88
CA ILE A 325 -14.04 -18.28 18.30
C ILE A 325 -14.42 -19.20 17.14
N ARG A 326 -15.49 -18.86 16.42
CA ARG A 326 -15.97 -19.64 15.27
C ARG A 326 -14.90 -19.75 14.18
N VAL A 327 -14.21 -18.66 13.87
CA VAL A 327 -13.18 -18.67 12.83
C VAL A 327 -11.94 -19.43 13.26
N ILE A 328 -11.46 -19.24 14.49
CA ILE A 328 -10.33 -20.03 15.01
C ILE A 328 -10.66 -21.53 14.97
N ARG A 329 -11.87 -21.91 15.40
CA ARG A 329 -12.35 -23.30 15.35
C ARG A 329 -12.37 -23.86 13.94
N ALA A 330 -12.99 -23.15 13.01
CA ALA A 330 -13.06 -23.59 11.62
C ALA A 330 -11.67 -23.81 11.01
N LEU A 331 -10.70 -22.93 11.29
CA LEU A 331 -9.33 -23.05 10.78
C LEU A 331 -8.56 -24.20 11.44
N VAL A 332 -8.75 -24.42 12.75
CA VAL A 332 -8.20 -25.58 13.46
C VAL A 332 -8.79 -26.88 12.91
N ASP A 333 -10.09 -26.93 12.60
CA ASP A 333 -10.74 -28.10 12.03
C ASP A 333 -10.22 -28.40 10.61
N VAL A 334 -10.02 -27.37 9.79
CA VAL A 334 -9.40 -27.50 8.46
C VAL A 334 -7.98 -28.04 8.57
N TRP A 335 -7.17 -27.51 9.49
CA TRP A 335 -5.83 -28.02 9.77
C TRP A 335 -5.86 -29.48 10.27
N SER A 336 -6.76 -29.83 11.19
CA SER A 336 -6.86 -31.20 11.71
C SER A 336 -7.24 -32.19 10.59
N LYS A 337 -8.14 -31.80 9.68
CA LYS A 337 -8.51 -32.61 8.50
C LYS A 337 -7.34 -32.78 7.54
N SER A 338 -6.53 -31.75 7.32
CA SER A 338 -5.36 -31.87 6.44
C SER A 338 -4.29 -32.80 7.02
N GLN A 339 -4.08 -32.81 8.33
CA GLN A 339 -3.19 -33.77 9.01
C GLN A 339 -3.67 -35.22 8.86
N LYS A 340 -4.97 -35.47 9.03
CA LYS A 340 -5.57 -36.81 8.84
C LYS A 340 -5.46 -37.30 7.41
N SER A 341 -5.63 -36.39 6.45
CA SER A 341 -5.49 -36.70 5.02
C SER A 341 -4.04 -37.02 4.66
N ALA A 342 -3.07 -36.32 5.23
CA ALA A 342 -1.64 -36.60 5.07
C ALA A 342 -1.23 -37.94 5.72
N ALA A 343 -1.77 -38.27 6.89
CA ALA A 343 -1.52 -39.54 7.56
C ALA A 343 -2.09 -40.76 6.81
N THR A 344 -3.13 -40.56 5.98
CA THR A 344 -3.73 -41.64 5.17
C THR A 344 -2.95 -41.92 3.88
N LEU A 345 -2.05 -41.01 3.47
CA LEU A 345 -1.25 -41.11 2.25
C LEU A 345 0.18 -41.64 2.46
N SER A 346 0.56 -41.96 3.70
CA SER A 346 1.79 -42.69 4.01
C SER A 346 1.46 -44.13 4.40
N PRO A 347 1.45 -45.10 3.47
CA PRO A 347 1.58 -46.50 3.86
C PRO A 347 3.03 -46.76 4.27
N GLU A 348 3.23 -47.24 5.50
CA GLU A 348 4.50 -47.85 5.89
C GLU A 348 4.83 -49.02 4.95
N PRO A 349 6.08 -49.17 4.47
CA PRO A 349 6.48 -50.38 3.79
C PRO A 349 6.53 -51.51 4.81
N SER A 350 5.57 -52.44 4.73
CA SER A 350 5.61 -53.68 5.48
C SER A 350 6.88 -54.46 5.09
N SER A 351 7.62 -54.86 6.12
CA SER A 351 8.83 -55.67 6.10
C SER A 351 8.72 -56.92 5.21
N GLU A 352 9.74 -57.06 4.36
CA GLU A 352 10.41 -58.27 3.88
C GLU A 352 9.63 -59.60 3.92
N GLU A 353 9.37 -60.15 2.73
CA GLU A 353 9.81 -61.48 2.34
C GLU A 353 9.96 -61.54 0.80
N THR A 354 11.18 -61.74 0.32
CA THR A 354 11.46 -62.22 -1.06
C THR A 354 12.20 -63.55 -0.92
N PRO A 355 11.93 -64.53 -1.79
CA PRO A 355 12.92 -64.74 -2.86
C PRO A 355 12.39 -65.25 -4.22
N MET A 356 13.18 -64.90 -5.24
CA MET A 356 13.51 -65.61 -6.51
C MET A 356 12.62 -65.55 -7.77
N LEU A 357 13.14 -64.73 -8.72
CA LEU A 357 13.62 -65.02 -10.10
C LEU A 357 12.73 -65.68 -11.19
N ALA A 358 12.46 -64.88 -12.24
CA ALA A 358 12.59 -65.11 -13.70
C ALA A 358 11.58 -64.18 -14.42
N GLY A 359 11.79 -63.48 -15.54
CA GLY A 359 12.86 -63.33 -16.52
C GLY A 359 12.44 -62.23 -17.52
N GLU A 360 13.44 -61.62 -18.17
CA GLU A 360 13.45 -60.92 -19.47
C GLU A 360 12.26 -60.02 -19.94
N SER A 361 12.55 -58.73 -20.17
CA SER A 361 12.80 -58.14 -21.51
C SER A 361 12.32 -56.68 -21.65
N GLY A 362 13.18 -55.83 -22.25
CA GLY A 362 12.76 -54.65 -23.03
C GLY A 362 12.85 -53.27 -22.35
N GLY A 363 13.95 -52.54 -22.58
CA GLY A 363 14.04 -51.08 -22.34
C GLY A 363 13.30 -50.24 -23.40
N PRO A 364 13.55 -48.91 -23.57
CA PRO A 364 14.64 -48.12 -22.99
C PRO A 364 14.25 -46.75 -22.37
N VAL A 365 15.12 -46.31 -21.44
CA VAL A 365 15.77 -44.99 -21.31
C VAL A 365 14.98 -43.70 -21.61
N ALA A 366 14.83 -42.87 -20.57
CA ALA A 366 15.03 -41.43 -20.70
C ALA A 366 15.72 -40.89 -19.43
N ASP A 367 16.98 -40.52 -19.61
CA ASP A 367 17.82 -39.79 -18.66
C ASP A 367 17.24 -38.42 -18.31
N SER A 368 17.25 -38.06 -17.03
CA SER A 368 17.43 -36.67 -16.62
C SER A 368 18.37 -36.62 -15.42
N LYS A 369 19.64 -36.35 -15.75
CA LYS A 369 20.75 -36.11 -14.84
C LYS A 369 20.39 -35.00 -13.83
N LEU A 370 20.48 -35.36 -12.54
CA LEU A 370 20.86 -34.43 -11.49
C LEU A 370 22.28 -33.94 -11.78
N ALA A 371 22.46 -32.63 -11.92
CA ALA A 371 23.75 -31.98 -11.83
C ALA A 371 23.75 -31.06 -10.61
N SER A 372 24.41 -31.54 -9.56
CA SER A 372 24.90 -30.77 -8.43
C SER A 372 25.79 -29.63 -8.93
N ALA A 373 25.55 -28.41 -8.44
CA ALA A 373 26.50 -27.31 -8.59
C ALA A 373 27.03 -26.91 -7.22
N ASP A 374 28.34 -27.06 -7.12
CA ASP A 374 29.27 -26.76 -6.04
C ASP A 374 28.96 -25.52 -5.19
N SER A 375 29.02 -25.76 -3.88
CA SER A 375 29.28 -24.74 -2.87
C SER A 375 30.79 -24.47 -2.82
N LYS A 376 31.22 -23.22 -3.02
CA LYS A 376 32.53 -22.74 -2.54
C LYS A 376 32.34 -21.64 -1.50
N PRO A 377 33.12 -21.66 -0.41
CA PRO A 377 32.93 -20.76 0.73
C PRO A 377 33.57 -19.39 0.47
N VAL A 378 32.87 -18.32 0.87
CA VAL A 378 33.44 -16.96 0.92
C VAL A 378 34.22 -16.78 2.23
N ALA A 379 35.42 -16.25 2.06
CA ALA A 379 36.46 -16.10 3.06
C ALA A 379 36.12 -15.12 4.20
N THR A 380 36.57 -15.51 5.39
CA THR A 380 36.67 -14.71 6.62
C THR A 380 37.69 -13.57 6.43
N PRO A 381 37.42 -12.33 6.86
CA PRO A 381 38.45 -11.30 6.96
C PRO A 381 39.36 -11.52 8.19
N PRO A 382 40.66 -11.18 8.11
CA PRO A 382 41.62 -11.45 9.18
C PRO A 382 41.50 -10.47 10.35
N ALA A 383 41.70 -11.02 11.55
CA ALA A 383 41.93 -10.30 12.78
C ALA A 383 43.28 -9.56 12.73
N VAL A 384 43.29 -8.27 13.10
CA VAL A 384 44.52 -7.54 13.43
C VAL A 384 44.54 -7.32 14.93
N ALA A 385 45.36 -8.11 15.63
CA ALA A 385 45.71 -7.90 17.02
C ALA A 385 47.14 -7.35 17.12
N GLY A 386 47.25 -6.16 17.73
CA GLY A 386 48.26 -5.85 18.74
C GLY A 386 49.73 -5.70 18.34
N LYS A 387 50.23 -4.46 18.42
CA LYS A 387 51.57 -4.21 18.97
C LYS A 387 51.51 -3.20 20.12
N SER A 388 51.72 -3.73 21.32
CA SER A 388 52.03 -3.00 22.54
C SER A 388 53.36 -2.24 22.42
N LYS A 389 53.39 -0.99 22.90
CA LYS A 389 54.56 -0.41 23.59
C LYS A 389 54.09 0.35 24.83
N LYS A 390 54.88 0.16 25.89
CA LYS A 390 54.68 0.43 27.32
C LYS A 390 54.68 1.93 27.72
N PRO A 391 54.34 2.25 28.99
CA PRO A 391 54.02 3.60 29.46
C PRO A 391 55.26 4.38 29.93
N VAL A 392 55.14 5.71 30.01
CA VAL A 392 56.04 6.58 30.77
C VAL A 392 55.20 7.50 31.66
N LYS A 393 55.54 7.49 32.95
CA LYS A 393 55.03 8.35 34.02
C LYS A 393 55.28 9.83 33.72
N LYS A 394 54.33 10.69 34.10
CA LYS A 394 54.55 11.77 35.07
C LYS A 394 53.22 12.16 35.70
#